data_AF-A0A8J2I0H5-F1
#
_entry.id   AF-A0A8J2I0H5-F1
#
_cell.length_a   1.000
_cell.length_b   1.000
_cell.length_c   1.000
_cell.angle_alpha   90.00
_cell.angle_beta   90.00
_cell.angle_gamma   90.00
#
_symmetry.space_group_name_H-M   'P 1'
#
loop_
_entity.id
_entity.type
_entity.pdbx_description
1 polymer ?
#
loop_
_entity_poly.entity_id
_entity_poly.type
_entity_poly.pdbx_seq_one_letter_code
_entity_poly.pdbx_strand_id
1 'polypeptide(L)'
;MAPRYTDISTRAAILTLKSRFVGRSTSQISEILGISPRTINSIYSRACQRGFEPNGPTLKILPEYVEDAPRSGRPRKQEAIHEATVEKSLRSRRLFYHGVESPQGSRIQEDQADEEAWVDEEDETR
;
A
#
# COMPACT_ATOMS: atom_id res chain seq x y z
N MET A 1 8.74 -26.13 0.53
CA MET A 1 8.96 -26.04 -0.93
C MET A 1 9.19 -24.58 -1.30
N ALA A 2 10.33 -24.25 -1.91
CA ALA A 2 10.58 -22.89 -2.39
C ALA A 2 9.56 -22.51 -3.49
N PRO A 3 9.09 -21.26 -3.56
CA PRO A 3 8.22 -20.84 -4.65
C PRO A 3 8.99 -21.01 -5.97
N ARG A 4 8.47 -21.83 -6.87
CA ARG A 4 9.02 -21.95 -8.23
C ARG A 4 8.90 -20.57 -8.87
N TYR A 5 10.02 -19.87 -9.04
CA TYR A 5 10.06 -18.64 -9.81
C TYR A 5 9.53 -18.99 -11.21
N THR A 6 8.39 -18.41 -11.56
CA THR A 6 7.77 -18.67 -12.87
C THR A 6 8.56 -17.91 -13.91
N ASP A 7 9.13 -18.66 -14.86
CA ASP A 7 9.86 -18.09 -15.98
C ASP A 7 8.94 -17.21 -16.84
N ILE A 8 9.53 -16.24 -17.54
CA ILE A 8 8.82 -15.35 -18.46
C ILE A 8 8.05 -16.17 -19.49
N SER A 9 8.66 -17.24 -20.01
CA SER A 9 8.02 -18.15 -20.98
C SER A 9 6.77 -18.81 -20.40
N THR A 10 6.82 -19.25 -19.14
CA THR A 10 5.70 -19.88 -18.45
C THR A 10 4.55 -18.90 -18.23
N ARG A 11 4.86 -17.66 -17.85
CA ARG A 11 3.85 -16.61 -17.67
C ARG A 11 3.21 -16.23 -19.00
N ALA A 12 3.99 -16.12 -20.08
CA ALA A 12 3.47 -15.90 -21.43
C ALA A 12 2.55 -17.06 -21.85
N ALA A 13 2.94 -18.31 -21.61
CA ALA A 13 2.12 -19.49 -21.88
C ALA A 13 0.80 -19.48 -21.07
N ILE A 14 0.81 -19.00 -19.83
CA ILE A 14 -0.42 -18.83 -19.05
C ILE A 14 -1.35 -17.82 -19.73
N LEU A 15 -0.83 -16.68 -20.20
CA LEU A 15 -1.63 -15.66 -20.87
C LEU A 15 -2.18 -16.13 -22.22
N THR A 16 -1.39 -16.87 -23.02
CA THR A 16 -1.87 -17.46 -24.27
C THR A 16 -3.02 -18.42 -24.02
N LEU A 17 -2.86 -19.35 -23.06
CA LEU A 17 -3.88 -20.36 -22.73
C LEU A 17 -5.15 -19.73 -22.15
N LYS A 18 -5.02 -18.60 -21.44
CA LYS A 18 -6.14 -17.83 -20.89
C LYS A 18 -6.84 -16.94 -21.90
N SER A 19 -6.21 -16.65 -23.04
CA SER A 19 -6.81 -15.80 -24.07
C SER A 19 -8.10 -16.41 -24.61
N ARG A 20 -8.99 -15.55 -25.12
CA ARG A 20 -10.25 -15.98 -25.76
C ARG A 20 -10.06 -17.01 -26.88
N PHE A 21 -8.93 -16.97 -27.58
CA PHE A 21 -8.65 -17.88 -28.70
C PHE A 21 -8.46 -19.33 -28.26
N VAL A 22 -7.92 -19.55 -27.07
CA VAL A 22 -7.72 -20.90 -26.52
C VAL A 22 -8.76 -21.24 -25.46
N GLY A 23 -9.10 -20.29 -24.60
CA GLY A 23 -10.23 -20.37 -23.67
C GLY A 23 -10.09 -21.42 -22.56
N ARG A 24 -8.87 -21.76 -22.13
CA ARG A 24 -8.67 -22.80 -21.10
C ARG A 24 -9.02 -22.29 -19.70
N SER A 25 -9.61 -23.17 -18.91
CA SER A 25 -9.91 -22.89 -17.50
C SER A 25 -8.62 -22.87 -16.66
N THR A 26 -8.65 -22.22 -15.49
CA THR A 26 -7.49 -22.22 -14.58
C THR A 26 -7.11 -23.64 -14.13
N SER A 27 -8.09 -24.53 -13.91
CA SER A 27 -7.82 -25.92 -13.52
C SER A 27 -7.10 -26.69 -14.61
N GLN A 28 -7.54 -26.58 -15.86
CA GLN A 28 -6.87 -27.21 -17.00
C GLN A 28 -5.44 -26.71 -17.17
N ILE A 29 -5.22 -25.39 -17.04
CA ILE A 29 -3.87 -24.81 -17.13
C ILE A 29 -3.00 -25.28 -15.96
N SER A 30 -3.56 -25.42 -14.77
CA SER A 30 -2.87 -25.97 -13.59
C SER A 30 -2.42 -27.40 -13.83
N GLU A 31 -3.25 -28.24 -14.44
CA GLU A 31 -2.92 -29.62 -14.79
C GLU A 31 -1.84 -29.69 -15.88
N ILE A 32 -1.96 -28.87 -16.93
CA ILE A 32 -1.02 -28.84 -18.06
C ILE A 32 0.37 -28.38 -17.63
N LEU A 33 0.46 -27.32 -16.82
CA LEU A 33 1.74 -26.69 -16.46
C LEU A 33 2.28 -27.12 -15.09
N GLY A 34 1.49 -27.83 -14.29
CA GLY A 34 1.87 -28.21 -12.92
C GLY A 34 2.03 -27.01 -11.97
N ILE A 35 1.26 -25.94 -12.19
CA ILE A 35 1.36 -24.67 -11.44
C ILE A 35 0.09 -24.46 -10.64
N SER A 36 0.21 -23.98 -9.40
CA SER A 36 -0.96 -23.74 -8.56
C SER A 36 -1.98 -22.78 -9.23
N PRO A 37 -3.29 -23.03 -9.10
CA PRO A 37 -4.32 -22.14 -9.63
C PRO A 37 -4.19 -20.69 -9.11
N ARG A 38 -3.73 -20.54 -7.87
CA ARG A 38 -3.49 -19.23 -7.24
C ARG A 38 -2.38 -18.46 -7.96
N THR A 39 -1.30 -19.13 -8.33
CA THR A 39 -0.20 -18.52 -9.09
C THR A 39 -0.66 -18.10 -10.48
N ILE A 40 -1.42 -18.96 -11.18
CA ILE A 40 -1.99 -18.65 -12.50
C ILE A 40 -2.86 -17.40 -12.43
N ASN A 41 -3.80 -17.35 -11.48
CA ASN A 41 -4.70 -16.20 -11.32
C ASN A 41 -3.93 -14.92 -10.96
N SER A 42 -2.88 -15.00 -10.14
CA SER A 42 -2.02 -13.85 -9.80
C SER A 42 -1.22 -13.32 -10.98
N ILE A 43 -0.75 -14.20 -11.88
CA ILE A 43 -0.05 -13.78 -13.10
C ILE A 43 -1.04 -13.11 -14.05
N TYR A 44 -2.19 -13.75 -14.25
CA TYR A 44 -3.24 -13.24 -15.13
C TYR A 44 -3.76 -11.86 -14.67
N SER A 45 -4.05 -11.69 -13.38
CA SER A 45 -4.53 -10.42 -12.85
C SER A 45 -3.50 -9.30 -13.00
N ARG A 46 -2.20 -9.59 -12.75
CA ARG A 46 -1.11 -8.63 -12.96
C ARG A 46 -0.98 -8.22 -14.43
N ALA A 47 -1.11 -9.16 -15.36
CA ALA A 47 -1.11 -8.83 -16.79
C ALA A 47 -2.28 -7.92 -17.14
N CYS A 48 -3.50 -8.22 -16.68
CA CYS A 48 -4.67 -7.37 -16.93
C CYS A 48 -4.50 -5.95 -16.34
N GLN A 49 -3.90 -5.84 -15.14
CA GLN A 49 -3.58 -4.53 -14.53
C GLN A 49 -2.60 -3.70 -15.37
N ARG A 50 -1.79 -4.35 -16.21
CA ARG A 50 -0.84 -3.70 -17.11
C ARG A 50 -1.39 -3.50 -18.52
N GLY A 51 -2.69 -3.72 -18.74
CA GLY A 51 -3.35 -3.49 -20.02
C GLY A 51 -3.43 -4.71 -20.95
N PHE A 52 -3.12 -5.93 -20.47
CA PHE A 52 -3.40 -7.13 -21.25
C PHE A 52 -4.91 -7.33 -21.42
N GLU A 53 -5.37 -7.35 -22.67
CA GLU A 53 -6.78 -7.59 -23.02
C GLU A 53 -7.00 -9.04 -23.50
N PRO A 54 -7.49 -9.95 -22.65
CA PRO A 54 -7.66 -11.37 -22.97
C PRO A 54 -8.76 -11.63 -24.02
N ASN A 55 -9.74 -10.73 -24.12
CA ASN A 55 -10.91 -10.82 -24.99
C ASN A 55 -10.80 -9.93 -26.23
N GLY A 56 -9.65 -9.28 -26.44
CA GLY A 56 -9.41 -8.41 -27.58
C GLY A 56 -9.47 -9.16 -28.92
N PRO A 57 -9.61 -8.43 -30.04
CA PRO A 57 -9.69 -9.02 -31.38
C PRO A 57 -8.39 -9.67 -31.84
N THR A 58 -7.26 -9.38 -31.18
CA THR A 58 -5.94 -9.94 -31.48
C THR A 58 -5.23 -10.37 -30.20
N LEU A 59 -4.52 -11.50 -30.24
CA LEU A 59 -3.68 -11.94 -29.12
C LEU A 59 -2.30 -11.28 -29.22
N LYS A 60 -2.03 -10.34 -28.31
CA LYS A 60 -0.72 -9.68 -28.20
C LYS A 60 -0.14 -9.94 -26.82
N ILE A 61 1.05 -10.51 -26.78
CA ILE A 61 1.80 -10.69 -25.54
C ILE A 61 3.05 -9.83 -25.64
N LEU A 62 3.07 -8.76 -24.85
CA LEU A 62 4.19 -7.84 -24.75
C LEU A 62 5.02 -8.17 -23.50
N PRO A 63 6.33 -7.85 -23.49
CA PRO A 63 7.19 -8.05 -22.32
C PRO A 63 6.63 -7.38 -21.06
N GLU A 64 6.04 -6.19 -21.23
CA GLU A 64 5.41 -5.40 -20.16
C GLU A 64 4.37 -6.19 -19.36
N TYR A 65 3.66 -7.15 -19.96
CA TYR A 65 2.64 -7.93 -19.26
C TYR A 65 3.22 -9.05 -18.40
N VAL A 66 4.47 -9.44 -18.67
CA VAL A 66 5.06 -10.70 -18.21
C VAL A 66 6.23 -10.47 -17.24
N GLU A 67 7.00 -9.40 -17.47
CA GLU A 67 8.17 -9.04 -16.68
C GLU A 67 7.84 -8.70 -15.23
N ASP A 68 8.72 -8.96 -14.28
CA ASP A 68 8.49 -8.49 -12.92
C ASP A 68 8.71 -6.98 -12.83
N ALA A 69 7.82 -6.29 -12.10
CA ALA A 69 8.06 -4.90 -11.77
C ALA A 69 9.37 -4.80 -10.95
N PRO A 70 10.12 -3.69 -11.08
CA PRO A 70 11.29 -3.46 -10.25
C PRO A 70 10.89 -3.65 -8.79
N ARG A 71 11.57 -4.55 -8.09
CA ARG A 71 11.25 -4.85 -6.69
C ARG A 71 11.49 -3.58 -5.89
N SER A 72 10.47 -3.12 -5.18
CA SER A 72 10.61 -2.11 -4.12
C SER A 72 11.36 -2.74 -2.95
N GLY A 73 12.63 -3.05 -3.15
CA GLY A 73 13.55 -3.40 -2.08
C GLY A 73 13.83 -2.18 -1.21
N ARG A 74 14.75 -2.36 -0.26
CA ARG A 74 15.32 -1.23 0.50
C ARG A 74 15.76 -0.14 -0.49
N PRO A 75 15.30 1.11 -0.34
CA PRO A 75 15.75 2.21 -1.18
C PRO A 75 17.27 2.19 -1.26
N ARG A 76 17.83 2.10 -2.48
CA ARG A 76 19.27 2.25 -2.67
C ARG A 76 19.62 3.71 -2.33
N LYS A 77 20.76 3.91 -1.68
CA LYS A 77 21.29 5.26 -1.38
C LYS A 77 21.33 6.03 -2.69
N GLN A 78 20.51 7.07 -2.81
CA GLN A 78 20.42 7.89 -4.01
C GLN A 78 21.70 8.73 -4.09
N GLU A 79 22.54 8.46 -5.08
CA GLU A 79 23.54 9.42 -5.54
C GLU A 79 22.81 10.36 -6.52
N ALA A 80 22.52 11.56 -6.05
CA ALA A 80 22.11 12.73 -6.83
C ALA A 80 20.92 12.60 -7.81
N ILE A 81 19.70 12.69 -7.27
CA ILE A 81 18.63 13.47 -7.93
C ILE A 81 18.28 14.62 -6.98
N HIS A 82 19.17 15.61 -6.94
CA HIS A 82 19.00 16.84 -6.18
C HIS A 82 18.64 17.92 -7.19
N GLU A 83 17.36 18.25 -7.34
CA GLU A 83 16.95 19.58 -7.84
C GLU A 83 15.43 19.75 -7.66
N ALA A 84 14.61 18.78 -8.08
CA ALA A 84 13.14 18.94 -8.05
C ALA A 84 12.47 18.74 -6.66
N THR A 85 13.14 18.09 -5.71
CA THR A 85 12.52 17.70 -4.42
C THR A 85 12.64 18.78 -3.33
N VAL A 86 13.63 19.68 -3.43
CA VAL A 86 13.85 20.73 -2.42
C VAL A 86 12.78 21.80 -2.48
N GLU A 87 12.27 22.14 -3.68
CA GLU A 87 11.28 23.22 -3.84
C GLU A 87 9.92 22.89 -3.18
N LYS A 88 9.49 21.63 -3.22
CA LYS A 88 8.22 21.19 -2.60
C LYS A 88 8.26 21.24 -1.07
N SER A 89 9.43 21.00 -0.46
CA SER A 89 9.61 21.07 1.00
C SER A 89 9.49 22.50 1.54
N LEU A 90 10.00 23.49 0.79
CA LEU A 90 9.98 24.90 1.20
C LEU A 90 8.58 25.52 1.14
N ARG A 91 7.72 25.08 0.20
CA ARG A 91 6.32 25.55 0.12
C ARG A 91 5.50 25.15 1.34
N SER A 92 5.72 23.96 1.88
CA SER A 92 5.01 23.47 3.07
C SER A 92 5.41 24.20 4.35
N ARG A 93 6.68 24.63 4.45
CA ARG A 93 7.19 25.33 5.64
C ARG A 93 6.68 26.77 5.77
N ARG A 94 6.38 27.44 4.65
CA ARG A 94 5.95 28.85 4.64
C ARG A 94 4.52 29.06 5.14
N LEU A 95 3.66 28.05 5.05
CA LEU A 95 2.28 28.12 5.51
C LEU A 95 2.16 28.03 7.04
N PHE A 96 3.18 27.51 7.73
CA PHE A 96 3.12 27.28 9.18
C PHE A 96 3.40 28.53 10.03
N TYR A 97 4.09 29.54 9.48
CA TYR A 97 4.55 30.72 10.25
C TYR A 97 3.75 32.01 9.99
N HIS A 98 2.78 32.01 9.07
CA HIS A 98 2.05 33.23 8.67
C HIS A 98 0.51 33.17 8.80
N GLY A 99 -0.05 32.16 9.48
CA GLY A 99 -1.41 32.22 10.01
C GLY A 99 -1.33 31.79 11.48
N VAL A 100 -1.71 32.59 12.48
CA VAL A 100 -2.91 33.41 12.58
C VAL A 100 -2.63 34.52 13.59
N GLU A 101 -2.81 35.78 13.22
CA GLU A 101 -3.19 36.80 14.22
C GLU A 101 -4.61 36.45 14.68
N SER A 102 -4.81 36.22 15.96
CA SER A 102 -6.15 36.02 16.54
C SER A 102 -6.22 36.63 17.94
N PRO A 103 -7.41 37.14 18.32
CA PRO A 103 -7.57 38.37 19.10
C PRO A 103 -7.59 38.14 20.61
N GLN A 104 -7.50 39.23 21.36
CA GLN A 104 -7.57 39.28 22.83
C GLN A 104 -8.81 38.58 23.45
N GLY A 105 -8.62 38.00 24.65
CA GLY A 105 -9.65 37.61 25.62
C GLY A 105 -9.90 36.09 25.68
N SER A 106 -9.96 35.40 26.83
CA SER A 106 -10.31 35.77 28.20
C SER A 106 -9.65 34.81 29.23
N ARG A 107 -9.45 35.32 30.46
CA ARG A 107 -8.94 34.60 31.65
C ARG A 107 -9.86 33.44 32.01
N ILE A 108 -9.27 32.27 32.30
CA ILE A 108 -9.92 31.18 33.02
C ILE A 108 -10.06 31.62 34.49
N GLN A 109 -11.25 31.45 35.05
CA GLN A 109 -11.61 31.77 36.42
C GLN A 109 -11.13 30.64 37.33
N GLU A 110 -10.36 30.95 38.36
CA GLU A 110 -9.91 30.00 39.38
C GLU A 110 -11.12 29.57 40.23
N ASP A 111 -11.37 28.28 40.26
CA ASP A 111 -12.33 27.61 41.12
C ASP A 111 -11.75 27.50 42.54
N GLN A 112 -12.27 28.33 43.45
CA GLN A 112 -12.15 28.09 44.88
C GLN A 112 -12.97 26.84 45.22
N ALA A 113 -12.29 25.77 45.65
CA ALA A 113 -12.91 24.64 46.33
C ALA A 113 -12.34 24.57 47.75
N ASP A 114 -13.25 24.59 48.71
CA ASP A 114 -13.05 24.90 50.13
C ASP A 114 -12.24 23.84 50.90
N GLU A 115 -11.41 24.34 51.83
CA GLU A 115 -10.68 23.58 52.85
C GLU A 115 -11.54 23.39 54.11
N GLU A 116 -12.33 22.32 54.24
CA GLU A 116 -12.92 21.92 55.53
C GLU A 116 -12.96 20.37 55.62
N ALA A 117 -12.13 19.77 56.47
CA ALA A 117 -12.43 19.39 57.85
C ALA A 117 -12.84 17.91 57.97
N TRP A 118 -11.84 17.03 58.15
CA TRP A 118 -12.05 15.76 58.83
C TRP A 118 -11.34 15.85 60.18
N VAL A 119 -12.14 16.08 61.22
CA VAL A 119 -11.74 15.95 62.62
C VAL A 119 -11.96 14.49 62.99
N ASP A 120 -10.90 13.83 63.42
CA ASP A 120 -10.93 12.49 64.00
C ASP A 120 -11.44 12.58 65.44
N GLU A 121 -12.55 11.91 65.76
CA GLU A 121 -12.94 11.62 67.14
C GLU A 121 -13.20 10.12 67.29
N GLU A 122 -12.21 9.47 67.92
CA GLU A 122 -12.32 8.16 68.55
C GLU A 122 -13.34 8.25 69.71
N ASP A 123 -14.15 7.21 69.92
CA ASP A 123 -14.82 7.01 71.20
C ASP A 123 -14.80 5.54 71.62
N GLU A 124 -14.30 5.33 72.84
CA GLU A 124 -14.16 4.08 73.57
C GLU A 124 -15.51 3.41 73.84
N THR A 125 -15.59 2.11 73.57
CA THR A 125 -16.65 1.21 74.01
C THR A 125 -16.53 0.90 75.50
N ARG A 126 -17.66 0.97 76.23
CA ARG A 126 -17.83 0.37 77.56
C ARG A 126 -18.63 -0.92 77.49
#